data_AF-A0A0G1ZNH7-F1
#
_entry.id   AF-A0A0G1ZNH7-F1
#
_cell.length_a   1.000
_cell.length_b   1.000
_cell.length_c   1.000
_cell.angle_alpha   90.00
_cell.angle_beta   90.00
_cell.angle_gamma   90.00
#
_symmetry.space_group_name_H-M   'P 1'
#
loop_
_entity.id
_entity.type
_entity.pdbx_description
1 polymer ?
#
loop_
_entity_poly.entity_id
_entity_poly.type
_entity_poly.pdbx_seq_one_letter_code
_entity_poly.pdbx_strand_id
1 'polypeptide(L)'
;MKSKIFKIVTAGTLALGLLTPVLALAEDSSTPTRNRVKTDLRVKVEKVNFCTRFTESEDKLHGGLSEKSDELSKKRVERDVFRVKKVGERQTKLSEKRSDLDVNRTESYAKLDARAMTDAQKVAIATFKEKVNTAVAVRRLAVDEAMSAFLTGVDQIKTAHRALIDGIVSTYKTAMDVAIAQAKSDCAAGVSAETVKNTLRTATQSAKET
;
A
#
# COMPACT_ATOMS: atom_id res chain seq x y z
N MET A 1 5.23 -27.61 27.74
CA MET A 1 4.76 -26.97 28.99
C MET A 1 4.31 -25.55 28.68
N LYS A 2 2.99 -25.30 28.85
CA LYS A 2 2.26 -24.03 29.05
C LYS A 2 2.47 -22.86 28.06
N SER A 3 1.53 -22.82 27.11
CA SER A 3 1.02 -21.65 26.39
C SER A 3 0.30 -20.66 27.33
N LYS A 4 0.29 -19.36 26.98
CA LYS A 4 -0.72 -18.39 27.47
C LYS A 4 -1.28 -17.57 26.30
N ILE A 5 -2.48 -17.94 25.91
CA ILE A 5 -3.46 -17.19 25.12
C ILE A 5 -4.29 -16.37 26.12
N PHE A 6 -4.47 -15.07 25.88
CA PHE A 6 -5.50 -14.27 26.56
C PHE A 6 -6.57 -13.89 25.54
N LYS A 7 -7.71 -14.57 25.61
CA LYS A 7 -8.99 -14.14 25.03
C LYS A 7 -9.84 -13.62 26.19
N ILE A 8 -10.41 -12.43 26.04
CA ILE A 8 -11.48 -11.93 26.90
C ILE A 8 -12.77 -11.97 26.09
N VAL A 9 -13.78 -12.61 26.67
CA VAL A 9 -15.15 -12.77 26.20
C VAL A 9 -16.05 -12.46 27.41
N THR A 10 -17.31 -12.06 27.12
CA THR A 10 -18.50 -11.93 28.00
C THR A 10 -18.55 -10.70 28.92
N ALA A 11 -19.67 -10.04 29.22
CA ALA A 11 -21.12 -10.18 28.96
C ALA A 11 -21.72 -8.75 29.16
N GLY A 12 -22.90 -8.33 28.70
CA GLY A 12 -24.23 -8.89 28.93
C GLY A 12 -25.26 -7.77 29.21
N THR A 13 -26.50 -7.99 28.72
CA THR A 13 -27.83 -7.53 29.23
C THR A 13 -28.20 -6.04 29.13
N LEU A 14 -29.20 -5.59 28.35
CA LEU A 14 -30.68 -5.83 28.34
C LEU A 14 -31.41 -5.10 29.48
N ALA A 15 -32.18 -4.03 29.17
CA ALA A 15 -33.49 -3.71 29.78
C ALA A 15 -34.04 -2.29 29.48
N LEU A 16 -35.31 -2.30 29.05
CA LEU A 16 -36.44 -1.43 29.42
C LEU A 16 -36.47 0.06 29.04
N GLY A 17 -37.52 0.39 28.28
CA GLY A 17 -37.94 1.76 28.01
C GLY A 17 -38.75 2.40 29.14
N LEU A 18 -38.95 3.70 29.00
CA LEU A 18 -39.99 4.48 29.64
C LEU A 18 -40.64 5.39 28.60
N LEU A 19 -41.96 5.27 28.51
CA LEU A 19 -42.85 6.25 27.89
C LEU A 19 -42.81 7.57 28.67
N THR A 20 -42.86 8.70 27.96
CA THR A 20 -43.75 9.83 28.31
C THR A 20 -44.21 10.58 27.04
N PRO A 21 -45.53 10.84 26.87
CA PRO A 21 -46.09 11.61 25.77
C PRO A 21 -46.29 13.10 26.10
N VAL A 22 -46.23 13.92 25.05
CA VAL A 22 -46.97 15.18 24.77
C VAL A 22 -46.92 16.32 25.80
N LEU A 23 -46.24 17.40 25.42
CA LEU A 23 -46.67 18.77 25.72
C LEU A 23 -46.99 19.47 24.39
N ALA A 24 -48.29 19.67 24.17
CA ALA A 24 -48.80 20.59 23.17
C ALA A 24 -48.83 22.00 23.79
N LEU A 25 -48.20 22.96 23.11
CA LEU A 25 -48.49 24.38 23.23
C LEU A 25 -48.62 24.90 21.80
N ALA A 26 -49.87 25.13 21.40
CA ALA A 26 -50.23 25.92 20.25
C ALA A 26 -50.22 27.39 20.69
N GLU A 27 -49.52 28.25 19.96
CA GLU A 27 -49.90 29.65 19.86
C GLU A 27 -49.68 30.12 18.42
N ASP A 28 -50.81 30.38 17.79
CA ASP A 28 -50.96 30.86 16.43
C ASP A 28 -50.77 32.39 16.45
N SER A 29 -49.87 32.91 15.64
CA SER A 29 -49.95 34.31 15.20
C SER A 29 -49.57 34.42 13.73
N SER A 30 -50.62 34.56 12.95
CA SER A 30 -50.63 34.78 11.51
C SER A 30 -49.85 36.04 11.11
N THR A 31 -48.87 35.88 10.23
CA THR A 31 -48.57 36.87 9.18
C THR A 31 -48.19 36.15 7.87
N PRO A 32 -48.79 36.50 6.71
CA PRO A 32 -48.64 35.74 5.49
C PRO A 32 -47.36 36.15 4.74
N THR A 33 -46.25 35.44 4.96
CA THR A 33 -45.05 35.61 4.11
C THR A 33 -45.06 34.59 2.97
N ARG A 34 -45.41 35.13 1.80
CA ARG A 34 -45.50 34.53 0.45
C ARG A 34 -44.18 33.92 -0.10
N ASN A 35 -43.23 33.53 0.77
CA ASN A 35 -41.88 33.09 0.38
C ASN A 35 -41.51 31.65 0.80
N ARG A 36 -42.33 30.95 1.59
CA ARG A 36 -42.01 29.57 2.03
C ARG A 36 -42.12 28.53 0.90
N VAL A 37 -42.95 28.79 -0.11
CA VAL A 37 -43.16 27.89 -1.25
C VAL A 37 -41.94 27.86 -2.19
N LYS A 38 -41.25 29.00 -2.40
CA LYS A 38 -40.08 29.07 -3.29
C LYS A 38 -38.84 28.39 -2.71
N THR A 39 -38.62 28.45 -1.39
CA THR A 39 -37.51 27.75 -0.74
C THR A 39 -37.74 26.25 -0.68
N ASP A 40 -38.95 25.79 -0.40
CA ASP A 40 -39.25 24.35 -0.35
C ASP A 40 -39.22 23.69 -1.74
N LEU A 41 -39.67 24.40 -2.79
CA LEU A 41 -39.52 23.97 -4.18
C LEU A 41 -38.07 24.02 -4.67
N ARG A 42 -37.28 25.04 -4.31
CA ARG A 42 -35.87 25.13 -4.72
C ARG A 42 -35.01 24.06 -4.05
N VAL A 43 -35.30 23.75 -2.78
CA VAL A 43 -34.70 22.65 -2.03
C VAL A 43 -35.17 21.28 -2.57
N LYS A 44 -36.45 21.12 -2.95
CA LYS A 44 -36.92 19.90 -3.64
C LYS A 44 -36.30 19.73 -5.04
N VAL A 45 -36.15 20.80 -5.81
CA VAL A 45 -35.58 20.75 -7.17
C VAL A 45 -34.07 20.47 -7.15
N GLU A 46 -33.32 20.95 -6.15
CA GLU A 46 -31.93 20.51 -5.92
C GLU A 46 -31.84 19.07 -5.41
N LYS A 47 -32.79 18.63 -4.57
CA LYS A 47 -32.82 17.27 -4.00
C LYS A 47 -33.21 16.22 -5.03
N VAL A 48 -34.23 16.42 -5.87
CA VAL A 48 -34.59 15.49 -6.97
C VAL A 48 -33.45 15.36 -8.00
N ASN A 49 -32.57 16.37 -8.09
CA ASN A 49 -31.43 16.40 -9.00
C ASN A 49 -30.32 15.40 -8.67
N PHE A 50 -30.18 14.94 -7.41
CA PHE A 50 -29.07 14.03 -7.05
C PHE A 50 -29.19 12.69 -7.77
N CYS A 51 -30.36 12.06 -7.77
CA CYS A 51 -30.54 10.75 -8.40
C CYS A 51 -30.29 10.80 -9.91
N THR A 52 -30.77 11.84 -10.59
CA THR A 52 -30.49 12.06 -12.02
C THR A 52 -29.00 12.27 -12.30
N ARG A 53 -28.34 13.13 -11.51
CA ARG A 53 -26.90 13.41 -11.67
C ARG A 53 -26.02 12.22 -11.27
N PHE A 54 -26.46 11.42 -10.30
CA PHE A 54 -25.77 10.22 -9.86
C PHE A 54 -25.75 9.17 -10.97
N THR A 55 -26.90 8.91 -11.60
CA THR A 55 -26.96 7.98 -12.75
C THR A 55 -26.11 8.45 -13.92
N GLU A 56 -26.00 9.75 -14.16
CA GLU A 56 -25.11 10.32 -15.19
C GLU A 56 -23.61 10.30 -14.80
N SER A 57 -23.30 10.11 -13.51
CA SER A 57 -21.94 10.17 -12.98
C SER A 57 -21.40 8.82 -12.51
N GLU A 58 -22.22 7.76 -12.54
CA GLU A 58 -21.86 6.38 -12.17
C GLU A 58 -20.62 5.91 -12.96
N ASP A 59 -20.65 6.08 -14.28
CA ASP A 59 -19.53 5.71 -15.16
C ASP A 59 -18.24 6.47 -14.82
N LYS A 60 -18.36 7.73 -14.37
CA LYS A 60 -17.19 8.51 -13.93
C LYS A 60 -16.60 7.99 -12.62
N LEU A 61 -17.43 7.50 -11.71
CA LEU A 61 -16.97 6.88 -10.46
C LEU A 61 -16.21 5.57 -10.75
N HIS A 62 -16.78 4.70 -11.61
CA HIS A 62 -16.10 3.48 -12.04
C HIS A 62 -14.82 3.78 -12.83
N GLY A 63 -14.87 4.76 -13.73
CA GLY A 63 -13.71 5.22 -14.50
C GLY A 63 -12.57 5.73 -13.62
N GLY A 64 -12.89 6.56 -12.62
CA GLY A 64 -11.90 7.07 -11.66
C GLY A 64 -11.26 5.96 -10.82
N LEU A 65 -12.01 4.93 -10.44
CA LEU A 65 -11.47 3.79 -9.71
C LEU A 65 -10.51 2.96 -10.59
N SER A 66 -10.88 2.74 -11.85
CA SER A 66 -9.99 2.05 -12.82
C SER A 66 -8.72 2.84 -13.07
N GLU A 67 -8.83 4.16 -13.28
CA GLU A 67 -7.67 5.03 -13.52
C GLU A 67 -6.69 5.01 -12.34
N LYS A 68 -7.18 5.00 -11.09
CA LYS A 68 -6.32 4.87 -9.91
C LYS A 68 -5.65 3.51 -9.80
N SER A 69 -6.33 2.44 -10.19
CA SER A 69 -5.72 1.10 -10.28
C SER A 69 -4.60 1.06 -11.32
N ASP A 70 -4.83 1.68 -12.48
CA ASP A 70 -3.84 1.75 -13.56
C ASP A 70 -2.63 2.63 -13.17
N GLU A 71 -2.87 3.76 -12.52
CA GLU A 71 -1.82 4.64 -11.98
C GLU A 71 -0.94 3.88 -10.98
N LEU A 72 -1.55 3.10 -10.08
CA LEU A 72 -0.84 2.24 -9.13
C LEU A 72 0.02 1.20 -9.84
N SER A 73 -0.51 0.54 -10.88
CA SER A 73 0.22 -0.44 -11.68
C SER A 73 1.44 0.18 -12.37
N LYS A 74 1.26 1.33 -13.03
CA LYS A 74 2.35 2.07 -13.68
C LYS A 74 3.47 2.43 -12.70
N LYS A 75 3.12 3.01 -11.53
CA LYS A 75 4.10 3.34 -10.48
C LYS A 75 4.86 2.13 -9.96
N ARG A 76 4.22 0.96 -9.90
CA ARG A 76 4.89 -0.30 -9.49
C ARG A 76 5.94 -0.72 -10.51
N VAL A 77 5.61 -0.64 -11.80
CA VAL A 77 6.53 -0.98 -12.90
C VAL A 77 7.73 -0.03 -12.92
N GLU A 78 7.48 1.28 -12.85
CA GLU A 78 8.56 2.30 -12.82
C GLU A 78 9.52 2.07 -11.65
N ARG A 79 8.99 1.78 -10.46
CA ARG A 79 9.80 1.45 -9.29
C ARG A 79 10.61 0.17 -9.47
N ASP A 80 10.05 -0.86 -10.11
CA ASP A 80 10.76 -2.11 -10.37
C ASP A 80 11.91 -1.90 -11.35
N VAL A 81 11.69 -1.17 -12.44
CA VAL A 81 12.73 -0.83 -13.42
C VAL A 81 13.85 -0.04 -12.75
N PHE A 82 13.50 0.99 -11.95
CA PHE A 82 14.49 1.77 -11.22
C PHE A 82 15.31 0.91 -10.24
N ARG A 83 14.65 -0.02 -9.52
CA ARG A 83 15.32 -0.94 -8.60
C ARG A 83 16.30 -1.85 -9.33
N VAL A 84 15.86 -2.50 -10.41
CA VAL A 84 16.72 -3.39 -11.21
C VAL A 84 17.95 -2.65 -11.71
N LYS A 85 17.76 -1.44 -12.25
CA LYS A 85 18.87 -0.56 -12.66
C LYS A 85 19.84 -0.29 -11.50
N LYS A 86 19.34 0.11 -10.32
CA LYS A 86 20.18 0.43 -9.17
C LYS A 86 20.94 -0.78 -8.61
N VAL A 87 20.34 -1.95 -8.63
CA VAL A 87 21.00 -3.20 -8.23
C VAL A 87 22.11 -3.54 -9.24
N GLY A 88 21.82 -3.46 -10.55
CA GLY A 88 22.81 -3.68 -11.60
C GLY A 88 24.01 -2.72 -11.50
N GLU A 89 23.77 -1.42 -11.35
CA GLU A 89 24.82 -0.41 -11.17
C GLU A 89 25.75 -0.73 -9.98
N ARG A 90 25.18 -1.20 -8.86
CA ARG A 90 25.97 -1.58 -7.67
C ARG A 90 26.79 -2.84 -7.91
N GLN A 91 26.23 -3.83 -8.60
CA GLN A 91 26.93 -5.08 -8.94
C GLN A 91 28.10 -4.80 -9.90
N THR A 92 27.89 -3.97 -10.92
CA THR A 92 28.96 -3.55 -11.83
C THR A 92 30.10 -2.87 -11.07
N LYS A 93 29.79 -1.87 -10.23
CA LYS A 93 30.80 -1.18 -9.42
C LYS A 93 31.55 -2.11 -8.47
N LEU A 94 30.87 -3.08 -7.87
CA LEU A 94 31.50 -4.07 -7.02
C LEU A 94 32.45 -4.96 -7.81
N SER A 95 32.04 -5.40 -9.01
CA SER A 95 32.87 -6.21 -9.90
C SER A 95 34.14 -5.46 -10.33
N GLU A 96 34.00 -4.21 -10.75
CA GLU A 96 35.12 -3.33 -11.10
C GLU A 96 36.09 -3.19 -9.92
N LYS A 97 35.58 -2.88 -8.73
CA LYS A 97 36.42 -2.77 -7.53
C LYS A 97 37.11 -4.07 -7.16
N ARG A 98 36.47 -5.22 -7.36
CA ARG A 98 37.10 -6.53 -7.16
C ARG A 98 38.24 -6.75 -8.14
N SER A 99 38.06 -6.39 -9.40
CA SER A 99 39.09 -6.45 -10.42
C SER A 99 40.29 -5.55 -10.08
N ASP A 100 40.06 -4.29 -9.71
CA ASP A 100 41.12 -3.36 -9.30
C ASP A 100 41.94 -3.93 -8.13
N LEU A 101 41.26 -4.48 -7.13
CA LEU A 101 41.90 -5.08 -5.96
C LEU A 101 42.69 -6.35 -6.31
N ASP A 102 42.25 -7.12 -7.30
CA ASP A 102 42.97 -8.31 -7.77
C ASP A 102 44.23 -7.94 -8.56
N VAL A 103 44.15 -6.91 -9.40
CA VAL A 103 45.32 -6.34 -10.09
C VAL A 103 46.34 -5.83 -9.07
N ASN A 104 45.92 -4.96 -8.14
CA ASN A 104 46.80 -4.40 -7.12
C ASN A 104 47.45 -5.47 -6.24
N ARG A 105 46.70 -6.54 -5.91
CA ARG A 105 47.23 -7.68 -5.15
C ARG A 105 48.28 -8.44 -5.96
N THR A 106 48.03 -8.68 -7.24
CA THR A 106 48.97 -9.34 -8.15
C THR A 106 50.26 -8.55 -8.33
N GLU A 107 50.18 -7.22 -8.45
CA GLU A 107 51.36 -6.35 -8.50
C GLU A 107 52.14 -6.36 -7.18
N SER A 108 51.44 -6.38 -6.04
CA SER A 108 52.07 -6.47 -4.72
C SER A 108 52.80 -7.80 -4.54
N TYR A 109 52.21 -8.89 -5.02
CA TYR A 109 52.83 -10.20 -5.07
C TYR A 109 54.11 -10.22 -5.91
N ALA A 110 54.09 -9.62 -7.10
CA ALA A 110 55.28 -9.51 -7.95
C ALA A 110 56.42 -8.73 -7.25
N LYS A 111 56.08 -7.66 -6.52
CA LYS A 111 57.06 -6.90 -5.71
C LYS A 111 57.66 -7.73 -4.57
N LEU A 112 56.88 -8.63 -3.95
CA LEU A 112 57.38 -9.55 -2.93
C LEU A 112 58.32 -10.60 -3.54
N ASP A 113 57.95 -11.17 -4.68
CA ASP A 113 58.80 -12.16 -5.38
C ASP A 113 60.15 -11.56 -5.77
N ALA A 114 60.15 -10.34 -6.31
CA ALA A 114 61.38 -9.65 -6.72
C ALA A 114 62.34 -9.38 -5.55
N ARG A 115 61.84 -9.36 -4.31
CA ARG A 115 62.64 -9.14 -3.10
C ARG A 115 63.11 -10.44 -2.44
N ALA A 116 62.59 -11.60 -2.87
CA ALA A 116 62.90 -12.88 -2.28
C ALA A 116 64.25 -13.40 -2.80
N MET A 117 65.29 -13.34 -1.96
CA MET A 117 66.65 -13.74 -2.35
C MET A 117 66.96 -15.20 -1.97
N THR A 118 66.27 -15.75 -0.99
CA THR A 118 66.49 -17.13 -0.51
C THR A 118 65.31 -18.04 -0.84
N ASP A 119 65.56 -19.34 -0.97
CA ASP A 119 64.49 -20.30 -1.26
C ASP A 119 63.48 -20.39 -0.10
N ALA A 120 63.93 -20.24 1.14
CA ALA A 120 63.06 -20.13 2.30
C ALA A 120 62.08 -18.94 2.19
N GLN A 121 62.55 -17.77 1.73
CA GLN A 121 61.69 -16.60 1.49
C GLN A 121 60.69 -16.84 0.35
N LYS A 122 61.12 -17.48 -0.75
CA LYS A 122 60.23 -17.83 -1.87
C LYS A 122 59.10 -18.77 -1.42
N VAL A 123 59.42 -19.79 -0.63
CA VAL A 123 58.43 -20.73 -0.06
C VAL A 123 57.46 -20.00 0.88
N ALA A 124 57.96 -19.11 1.75
CA ALA A 124 57.12 -18.33 2.64
C ALA A 124 56.16 -17.40 1.87
N ILE A 125 56.65 -16.74 0.81
CA ILE A 125 55.82 -15.87 -0.04
C ILE A 125 54.77 -16.68 -0.80
N ALA A 126 55.11 -17.86 -1.32
CA ALA A 126 54.14 -18.75 -1.96
C ALA A 126 53.00 -19.14 -0.99
N THR A 127 53.36 -19.52 0.24
CA THR A 127 52.39 -19.83 1.31
C THR A 127 51.52 -18.62 1.64
N PHE A 128 52.13 -17.43 1.77
CA PHE A 128 51.40 -16.19 2.04
C PHE A 128 50.36 -15.88 0.94
N LYS A 129 50.76 -15.95 -0.33
CA LYS A 129 49.87 -15.72 -1.47
C LYS A 129 48.66 -16.65 -1.46
N GLU A 130 48.90 -17.94 -1.22
CA GLU A 130 47.86 -18.96 -1.15
C GLU A 130 46.86 -18.64 -0.03
N LYS A 131 47.34 -18.35 1.19
CA LYS A 131 46.49 -18.03 2.33
C LYS A 131 45.68 -16.76 2.11
N VAL A 132 46.28 -15.71 1.55
CA VAL A 132 45.58 -14.47 1.25
C VAL A 132 44.53 -14.69 0.15
N ASN A 133 44.84 -15.39 -0.93
CA ASN A 133 43.88 -15.67 -2.00
C ASN A 133 42.70 -16.51 -1.49
N THR A 134 42.99 -17.50 -0.64
CA THR A 134 41.95 -18.31 0.03
C THR A 134 41.06 -17.43 0.91
N ALA A 135 41.64 -16.56 1.75
CA ALA A 135 40.87 -15.65 2.61
C ALA A 135 40.01 -14.67 1.79
N VAL A 136 40.53 -14.14 0.68
CA VAL A 136 39.77 -13.26 -0.22
C VAL A 136 38.61 -14.02 -0.86
N ALA A 137 38.82 -15.25 -1.31
CA ALA A 137 37.76 -16.08 -1.89
C ALA A 137 36.64 -16.36 -0.88
N VAL A 138 36.99 -16.78 0.35
CA VAL A 138 36.03 -17.02 1.44
C VAL A 138 35.25 -15.75 1.75
N ARG A 139 35.91 -14.60 1.87
CA ARG A 139 35.25 -13.32 2.12
C ARG A 139 34.29 -12.94 1.00
N ARG A 140 34.69 -13.11 -0.26
CA ARG A 140 33.83 -12.79 -1.42
C ARG A 140 32.58 -13.64 -1.43
N LEU A 141 32.74 -14.95 -1.25
CA LEU A 141 31.64 -15.90 -1.21
C LEU A 141 30.65 -15.55 -0.10
N ALA A 142 31.12 -15.32 1.13
CA ALA A 142 30.24 -14.94 2.25
C ALA A 142 29.47 -13.63 2.00
N VAL A 143 30.12 -12.63 1.37
CA VAL A 143 29.47 -11.36 1.01
C VAL A 143 28.44 -11.55 -0.11
N ASP A 144 28.74 -12.38 -1.11
CA ASP A 144 27.84 -12.64 -2.22
C ASP A 144 26.59 -13.41 -1.76
N GLU A 145 26.76 -14.39 -0.87
CA GLU A 145 25.66 -15.09 -0.21
C GLU A 145 24.79 -14.13 0.61
N ALA A 146 25.40 -13.28 1.44
CA ALA A 146 24.67 -12.30 2.24
C ALA A 146 23.91 -11.29 1.35
N MET A 147 24.51 -10.84 0.26
CA MET A 147 23.87 -9.92 -0.69
C MET A 147 22.71 -10.60 -1.44
N SER A 148 22.88 -11.86 -1.84
CA SER A 148 21.81 -12.66 -2.45
C SER A 148 20.63 -12.86 -1.51
N ALA A 149 20.91 -13.22 -0.24
CA ALA A 149 19.90 -13.37 0.79
C ALA A 149 19.14 -12.05 1.05
N PHE A 150 19.87 -10.94 1.13
CA PHE A 150 19.27 -9.61 1.29
C PHE A 150 18.34 -9.25 0.12
N LEU A 151 18.81 -9.41 -1.12
CA LEU A 151 18.01 -9.07 -2.31
C LEU A 151 16.75 -9.95 -2.41
N THR A 152 16.89 -11.25 -2.09
CA THR A 152 15.77 -12.19 -2.02
C THR A 152 14.75 -11.78 -0.97
N GLY A 153 15.20 -11.46 0.25
CA GLY A 153 14.33 -11.01 1.34
C GLY A 153 13.58 -9.71 1.00
N VAL A 154 14.26 -8.76 0.36
CA VAL A 154 13.62 -7.52 -0.11
C VAL A 154 12.54 -7.81 -1.16
N ASP A 155 12.78 -8.76 -2.07
CA ASP A 155 11.79 -9.11 -3.09
C ASP A 155 10.57 -9.83 -2.50
N GLN A 156 10.78 -10.71 -1.53
CA GLN A 156 9.70 -11.36 -0.77
C GLN A 156 8.82 -10.34 -0.04
N ILE A 157 9.43 -9.40 0.70
CA ILE A 157 8.69 -8.33 1.39
C ILE A 157 7.91 -7.47 0.39
N LYS A 158 8.51 -7.13 -0.76
CA LYS A 158 7.84 -6.36 -1.82
C LYS A 158 6.62 -7.10 -2.35
N THR A 159 6.75 -8.40 -2.63
CA THR A 159 5.67 -9.23 -3.15
C THR A 159 4.54 -9.38 -2.13
N ALA A 160 4.87 -9.64 -0.86
CA ALA A 160 3.88 -9.67 0.22
C ALA A 160 3.14 -8.34 0.37
N HIS A 161 3.87 -7.21 0.34
CA HIS A 161 3.26 -5.89 0.43
C HIS A 161 2.35 -5.58 -0.77
N ARG A 162 2.71 -6.01 -1.99
CA ARG A 162 1.84 -5.88 -3.17
C ARG A 162 0.56 -6.66 -3.00
N ALA A 163 0.65 -7.91 -2.56
CA ALA A 163 -0.52 -8.75 -2.32
C ALA A 163 -1.46 -8.11 -1.27
N LEU A 164 -0.91 -7.52 -0.21
CA LEU A 164 -1.71 -6.77 0.78
C LEU A 164 -2.43 -5.57 0.14
N ILE A 165 -1.71 -4.74 -0.63
CA ILE A 165 -2.33 -3.60 -1.31
C ILE A 165 -3.39 -4.07 -2.32
N ASP A 166 -3.13 -5.14 -3.07
CA ASP A 166 -4.08 -5.67 -4.05
C ASP A 166 -5.36 -6.18 -3.36
N GLY A 167 -5.21 -6.81 -2.18
CA GLY A 167 -6.33 -7.18 -1.33
C GLY A 167 -7.15 -5.97 -0.85
N ILE A 168 -6.48 -4.90 -0.41
CA ILE A 168 -7.14 -3.65 0.01
C ILE A 168 -7.88 -3.01 -1.18
N VAL A 169 -7.23 -2.90 -2.35
CA VAL A 169 -7.83 -2.33 -3.56
C VAL A 169 -9.06 -3.13 -4.00
N SER A 170 -8.96 -4.47 -3.97
CA SER A 170 -10.08 -5.35 -4.29
C SER A 170 -11.25 -5.18 -3.32
N THR A 171 -10.96 -5.06 -2.02
CA THR A 171 -11.96 -4.85 -0.96
C THR A 171 -12.66 -3.50 -1.13
N TYR A 172 -11.88 -2.43 -1.34
CA TYR A 172 -12.39 -1.10 -1.60
C TYR A 172 -13.28 -1.06 -2.85
N LYS A 173 -12.84 -1.69 -3.95
CA LYS A 173 -13.62 -1.77 -5.19
C LYS A 173 -14.95 -2.48 -4.99
N THR A 174 -14.93 -3.63 -4.33
CA THR A 174 -16.17 -4.37 -4.02
C THR A 174 -17.12 -3.54 -3.17
N ALA A 175 -16.60 -2.82 -2.15
CA ALA A 175 -17.41 -1.95 -1.31
C ALA A 175 -18.00 -0.75 -2.09
N MET A 176 -17.23 -0.17 -3.01
CA MET A 176 -17.74 0.88 -3.92
C MET A 176 -18.85 0.35 -4.83
N ASP A 177 -18.65 -0.81 -5.45
CA ASP A 177 -19.62 -1.41 -6.37
C ASP A 177 -20.94 -1.70 -5.64
N VAL A 178 -20.89 -2.22 -4.40
CA VAL A 178 -22.07 -2.43 -3.54
C VAL A 178 -22.75 -1.10 -3.20
N ALA A 179 -21.98 -0.08 -2.81
CA ALA A 179 -22.54 1.23 -2.44
C ALA A 179 -23.23 1.93 -3.63
N ILE A 180 -22.63 1.82 -4.82
CA ILE A 180 -23.17 2.35 -6.07
C ILE A 180 -24.45 1.61 -6.46
N ALA A 181 -24.45 0.28 -6.40
CA ALA A 181 -25.64 -0.54 -6.68
C ALA A 181 -26.79 -0.22 -5.72
N GLN A 182 -26.50 -0.06 -4.42
CA GLN A 182 -27.50 0.32 -3.43
C GLN A 182 -28.08 1.71 -3.72
N ALA A 183 -27.22 2.70 -4.00
CA ALA A 183 -27.67 4.06 -4.31
C ALA A 183 -28.57 4.09 -5.56
N LYS A 184 -28.25 3.27 -6.58
CA LYS A 184 -29.08 3.10 -7.79
C LYS A 184 -30.45 2.50 -7.46
N SER A 185 -30.48 1.45 -6.63
CA SER A 185 -31.71 0.82 -6.17
C SER A 185 -32.58 1.79 -5.37
N ASP A 186 -31.99 2.53 -4.43
CA ASP A 186 -32.71 3.49 -3.58
C ASP A 186 -33.30 4.65 -4.41
N CYS A 187 -32.54 5.14 -5.39
CA CYS A 187 -33.04 6.14 -6.34
C CYS A 187 -34.22 5.61 -7.16
N ALA A 188 -34.19 4.37 -7.63
CA ALA A 188 -35.29 3.75 -8.36
C ALA A 188 -36.53 3.50 -7.47
N ALA A 189 -36.32 3.21 -6.18
CA ALA A 189 -37.39 3.01 -5.19
C ALA A 189 -38.02 4.32 -4.68
N GLY A 190 -37.55 5.49 -5.14
CA GLY A 190 -38.07 6.79 -4.73
C GLY A 190 -37.66 7.21 -3.31
N VAL A 191 -36.60 6.61 -2.76
CA VAL A 191 -36.01 7.05 -1.49
C VAL A 191 -35.56 8.49 -1.61
N SER A 192 -35.70 9.28 -0.53
CA SER A 192 -35.33 10.69 -0.58
C SER A 192 -33.85 10.84 -0.95
N ALA A 193 -33.55 11.73 -1.90
CA ALA A 193 -32.19 11.96 -2.37
C ALA A 193 -31.18 12.32 -1.27
N GLU A 194 -31.64 12.98 -0.21
CA GLU A 194 -30.80 13.30 0.95
C GLU A 194 -30.41 12.03 1.70
N THR A 195 -31.34 11.10 1.86
CA THR A 195 -31.07 9.76 2.40
C THR A 195 -30.08 9.02 1.51
N VAL A 196 -30.31 8.93 0.20
CA VAL A 196 -29.42 8.22 -0.73
C VAL A 196 -28.00 8.79 -0.70
N LYS A 197 -27.86 10.12 -0.75
CA LYS A 197 -26.57 10.80 -0.68
C LYS A 197 -25.83 10.50 0.64
N ASN A 198 -26.54 10.56 1.77
CA ASN A 198 -25.94 10.30 3.08
C ASN A 198 -25.53 8.83 3.24
N THR A 199 -26.35 7.89 2.75
CA THR A 199 -26.04 6.46 2.73
C THR A 199 -24.81 6.19 1.87
N LEU A 200 -24.78 6.70 0.63
CA LEU A 200 -23.63 6.55 -0.26
C LEU A 200 -22.36 7.14 0.37
N ARG A 201 -22.42 8.35 0.92
CA ARG A 201 -21.27 8.97 1.59
C ARG A 201 -20.75 8.13 2.74
N THR A 202 -21.66 7.60 3.56
CA THR A 202 -21.30 6.76 4.71
C THR A 202 -20.65 5.46 4.24
N ALA A 203 -21.23 4.79 3.25
CA ALA A 203 -20.68 3.58 2.66
C ALA A 203 -19.29 3.82 2.03
N THR A 204 -19.11 4.95 1.33
CA THR A 204 -17.80 5.33 0.78
C THR A 204 -16.77 5.60 1.88
N GLN A 205 -17.18 6.21 2.99
CA GLN A 205 -16.29 6.45 4.11
C GLN A 205 -15.87 5.14 4.79
N SER A 206 -16.82 4.24 5.05
CA SER A 206 -16.54 2.93 5.63
C SER A 206 -15.62 2.09 4.75
N ALA A 207 -15.79 2.15 3.43
CA ALA A 207 -14.89 1.46 2.51
C ALA A 207 -13.44 1.99 2.53
N LYS A 208 -13.22 3.27 2.85
CA LYS A 208 -11.87 3.82 3.00
C LYS A 208 -11.19 3.38 4.30
N GLU A 209 -11.97 2.90 5.27
CA GLU A 209 -11.51 2.48 6.59
C GLU A 209 -11.25 0.97 6.67
N THR A 210 -11.68 0.20 5.67
CA THR A 210 -11.34 -1.21 5.45
C THR A 210 -10.06 -1.38 4.66
#